data_AF-A0A1C6B6A2-F1
#
_entry.id   AF-A0A1C6B6A2-F1
#
_cell.length_a   1.000
_cell.length_b   1.000
_cell.length_c   1.000
_cell.angle_alpha   90.00
_cell.angle_beta   90.00
_cell.angle_gamma   90.00
#
_symmetry.space_group_name_H-M   'P 1'
#
loop_
_entity.id
_entity.type
_entity.pdbx_description
1 polymer ?
#
loop_
_entity_poly.entity_id
_entity_poly.type
_entity_poly.pdbx_seq_one_letter_code
_entity_poly.pdbx_strand_id
1 'polypeptide(L)'
;MIKKFVKKIYDEFKDFYNELGIVCKYLIPLGILYFFVVCISVFNPELDEKEHLITIRSIFSSISGYILEKSTKTCTSNPKLLKNKILLVGSFSVISTIVIFFACIVDVSVDNQSLLLIKSLLFSSIGFLTSASNDFFKKDN
;
A
#
# COMPACT_ATOMS: atom_id res chain seq x y z
N MET A 1 14.75 24.35 2.49
CA MET A 1 14.22 23.41 1.47
C MET A 1 13.22 22.41 2.04
N ILE A 2 13.57 21.69 3.11
CA ILE A 2 12.73 20.63 3.71
C ILE A 2 11.31 21.10 4.10
N LYS A 3 11.17 22.26 4.78
CA LYS A 3 9.84 22.78 5.16
C LYS A 3 8.89 23.05 3.98
N LYS A 4 9.41 23.52 2.83
CA LYS A 4 8.60 23.75 1.62
C LYS A 4 8.17 22.43 0.99
N PHE A 5 9.05 21.43 0.99
CA PHE A 5 8.76 20.09 0.47
C PHE A 5 7.71 19.36 1.33
N VAL A 6 7.87 19.39 2.66
CA VAL A 6 6.90 18.81 3.61
C VAL A 6 5.54 19.46 3.47
N LYS A 7 5.48 20.79 3.35
CA LYS A 7 4.21 21.51 3.14
C LYS A 7 3.54 21.10 1.83
N LYS A 8 4.31 20.96 0.75
CA LYS A 8 3.79 20.52 -0.55
C LYS A 8 3.22 19.10 -0.49
N ILE A 9 3.92 18.16 0.16
CA ILE A 9 3.41 16.80 0.37
C ILE A 9 2.12 16.82 1.19
N TYR A 10 2.09 17.61 2.26
CA TYR A 10 0.91 17.73 3.12
C TYR A 10 -0.29 18.27 2.34
N ASP A 11 -0.12 19.32 1.54
CA ASP A 11 -1.19 19.89 0.72
C ASP A 11 -1.68 18.88 -0.33
N GLU A 12 -0.78 18.18 -1.03
CA GLU A 12 -1.15 17.11 -1.98
C GLU A 12 -1.91 15.96 -1.29
N PHE A 13 -1.49 15.57 -0.08
CA PHE A 13 -2.17 14.53 0.69
C PHE A 13 -3.53 14.98 1.22
N LYS A 14 -3.66 16.25 1.61
CA LYS A 14 -4.92 16.83 2.08
C LYS A 14 -5.95 16.87 0.95
N ASP A 15 -5.53 17.27 -0.25
CA ASP A 15 -6.40 17.29 -1.42
C ASP A 15 -6.83 15.86 -1.79
N PHE A 16 -5.90 14.90 -1.76
CA PHE A 16 -6.23 13.48 -1.92
C PHE A 16 -7.26 13.00 -0.89
N TYR A 17 -7.02 13.30 0.39
CA TYR A 17 -7.91 12.91 1.47
C TYR A 17 -9.30 13.50 1.24
N ASN A 18 -9.41 14.75 0.80
CA ASN A 18 -10.71 15.38 0.54
C ASN A 18 -11.47 14.73 -0.61
N GLU A 19 -10.79 14.36 -1.69
CA GLU A 19 -11.37 13.69 -2.87
C GLU A 19 -11.77 12.22 -2.62
N LEU A 20 -11.26 11.60 -1.56
CA LEU A 20 -11.62 10.24 -1.19
C LEU A 20 -13.05 10.15 -0.64
N GLY A 21 -13.77 9.11 -1.08
CA GLY A 21 -15.05 8.74 -0.47
C GLY A 21 -14.89 8.46 1.03
N ILE A 22 -15.97 8.69 1.79
CA ILE A 22 -15.95 8.61 3.26
C ILE A 22 -15.43 7.27 3.77
N VAL A 23 -15.70 6.18 3.04
CA VAL A 23 -15.20 4.83 3.36
C VAL A 23 -13.67 4.78 3.29
N CYS A 24 -13.05 5.26 2.20
CA CYS A 24 -11.60 5.23 2.05
C CYS A 24 -10.87 6.12 3.07
N LYS A 25 -11.50 7.21 3.52
CA LYS A 25 -10.98 8.11 4.57
C LYS A 25 -10.73 7.39 5.89
N TYR A 26 -11.53 6.37 6.22
CA TYR A 26 -11.33 5.52 7.40
C TYR A 26 -10.45 4.32 7.11
N LEU A 27 -10.60 3.69 5.94
CA LEU A 27 -9.85 2.48 5.61
C LEU A 27 -8.36 2.72 5.37
N ILE A 28 -7.96 3.86 4.78
CA ILE A 28 -6.54 4.15 4.53
C ILE A 28 -5.72 4.25 5.84
N PRO A 29 -6.09 5.06 6.84
CA PRO A 29 -5.32 5.13 8.08
C PRO A 29 -5.31 3.79 8.84
N LEU A 30 -6.44 3.06 8.86
CA LEU A 30 -6.48 1.70 9.42
C LEU A 30 -5.54 0.75 8.68
N GLY A 31 -5.57 0.80 7.34
CA GLY A 31 -4.71 0.00 6.47
C GLY A 31 -3.24 0.28 6.70
N ILE A 32 -2.85 1.56 6.83
CA ILE A 32 -1.47 1.96 7.15
C ILE A 32 -1.05 1.42 8.52
N LEU A 33 -1.91 1.54 9.53
CA LEU A 33 -1.61 1.04 10.87
C LEU A 33 -1.38 -0.48 10.87
N TYR A 34 -2.28 -1.25 10.25
CA TYR A 34 -2.11 -2.69 10.16
C TYR A 34 -0.93 -3.09 9.26
N PHE A 35 -0.66 -2.34 8.20
CA PHE A 35 0.51 -2.56 7.36
C PHE A 35 1.81 -2.48 8.16
N PHE A 36 1.97 -1.47 9.03
CA PHE A 36 3.15 -1.37 9.88
C PHE A 36 3.28 -2.57 10.82
N VAL A 37 2.18 -3.03 11.42
CA VAL A 37 2.20 -4.21 12.29
C VAL A 37 2.62 -5.46 11.51
N VAL A 38 2.08 -5.67 10.30
CA VAL A 38 2.45 -6.79 9.42
C VAL A 38 3.92 -6.70 9.00
N CYS A 39 4.45 -5.51 8.69
CA CYS A 39 5.85 -5.32 8.36
C CYS A 39 6.78 -5.66 9.54
N ILE A 40 6.41 -5.27 10.77
CA ILE A 40 7.18 -5.56 11.97
C ILE A 40 7.12 -7.05 12.31
N SER A 41 5.98 -7.71 12.11
CA SER A 41 5.82 -9.13 12.42
C SER A 41 6.63 -10.05 11.50
N VAL A 42 7.03 -9.61 10.31
CA VAL A 42 7.97 -10.34 9.44
C VAL A 42 9.27 -10.68 10.18
N PHE A 43 9.76 -9.79 11.03
CA PHE A 43 11.05 -9.94 11.73
C PHE A 43 10.91 -10.53 13.14
N ASN A 44 9.70 -10.86 13.57
CA ASN A 44 9.42 -11.34 14.92
C ASN A 44 8.62 -12.65 14.86
N PRO A 45 9.29 -13.81 14.69
CA PRO A 45 8.62 -15.09 14.50
C PRO A 45 7.75 -15.50 15.69
N GLU A 46 8.06 -15.07 16.91
CA GLU A 46 7.24 -15.31 18.11
C GLU A 46 5.85 -14.65 18.07
N LEU A 47 5.66 -13.66 17.19
CA LEU A 47 4.36 -13.02 16.97
C LEU A 47 3.51 -13.78 15.94
N ASP A 48 4.11 -14.64 15.10
CA ASP A 48 3.45 -15.23 13.93
C ASP A 48 2.29 -16.17 14.31
N GLU A 49 2.39 -16.81 15.48
CA GLU A 49 1.40 -17.77 16.01
C GLU A 49 0.30 -17.13 16.87
N LYS A 50 0.36 -15.81 17.16
CA LYS A 50 -0.66 -15.16 17.99
C LYS A 50 -1.95 -14.94 17.20
N GLU A 51 -3.08 -15.37 17.77
CA GLU A 51 -4.42 -15.22 17.17
C GLU A 51 -4.74 -13.77 16.74
N HIS A 52 -4.30 -12.80 17.53
CA HIS A 52 -4.45 -11.37 17.20
C HIS A 52 -3.72 -10.98 15.91
N LEU A 53 -2.55 -11.55 15.64
CA LEU A 53 -1.81 -11.26 14.41
C LEU A 53 -2.48 -11.89 13.19
N ILE A 54 -3.10 -13.06 13.33
CA ILE A 54 -3.94 -13.64 12.27
C ILE A 54 -5.07 -12.66 11.92
N THR A 55 -5.76 -12.14 12.94
CA THR A 55 -6.85 -11.16 12.75
C THR A 55 -6.35 -9.89 12.04
N ILE A 56 -5.20 -9.36 12.47
CA ILE A 56 -4.58 -8.17 11.85
C ILE A 56 -4.24 -8.42 10.38
N ARG A 57 -3.65 -9.58 10.06
CA ARG A 57 -3.34 -9.96 8.67
C ARG A 57 -4.59 -10.06 7.81
N SER A 58 -5.66 -10.66 8.32
CA SER A 58 -6.94 -10.76 7.60
C SER A 58 -7.59 -9.40 7.36
N ILE A 59 -7.59 -8.51 8.36
CA ILE A 59 -8.10 -7.15 8.20
C ILE A 59 -7.25 -6.37 7.20
N PHE A 60 -5.92 -6.45 7.31
CA PHE A 60 -5.01 -5.81 6.37
C PHE A 60 -5.22 -6.30 4.93
N SER A 61 -5.32 -7.61 4.73
CA SER A 61 -5.59 -8.22 3.43
C SER A 61 -6.91 -7.69 2.82
N SER A 62 -7.96 -7.59 3.64
CA SER A 62 -9.26 -7.07 3.21
C SER A 62 -9.20 -5.59 2.81
N ILE A 63 -8.53 -4.77 3.62
CA ILE A 63 -8.38 -3.32 3.37
C ILE A 63 -7.52 -3.08 2.13
N SER A 64 -6.36 -3.74 2.03
CA SER A 64 -5.46 -3.59 0.90
C SER A 64 -6.10 -4.08 -0.40
N GLY A 65 -6.81 -5.22 -0.37
CA GLY A 65 -7.61 -5.72 -1.48
C GLY A 65 -8.66 -4.71 -1.94
N TYR A 66 -9.43 -4.13 -1.02
CA TYR A 66 -10.41 -3.09 -1.34
C TYR A 66 -9.77 -1.83 -1.96
N ILE A 67 -8.66 -1.34 -1.38
CA ILE A 67 -7.94 -0.17 -1.88
C ILE A 67 -7.41 -0.41 -3.29
N LEU A 68 -6.80 -1.57 -3.53
CA LEU A 68 -6.29 -1.97 -4.85
C LEU A 68 -7.42 -2.11 -5.86
N GLU A 69 -8.52 -2.78 -5.50
CA GLU A 69 -9.69 -2.95 -6.37
C GLU A 69 -10.36 -1.61 -6.73
N LYS A 70 -10.52 -0.70 -5.77
CA LYS A 70 -11.03 0.65 -6.06
C LYS A 70 -10.05 1.47 -6.88
N SER A 71 -8.76 1.19 -6.75
CA SER A 71 -7.75 1.85 -7.55
C SER A 71 -7.80 1.38 -9.01
N THR A 72 -7.98 0.08 -9.27
CA THR A 72 -8.11 -0.51 -10.63
C THR A 72 -9.46 -0.24 -11.29
N LYS A 73 -10.60 -0.45 -10.61
CA LYS A 73 -11.94 -0.32 -11.21
C LYS A 73 -12.33 1.12 -11.55
N THR A 74 -11.72 2.09 -10.88
CA THR A 74 -12.00 3.52 -11.10
C THR A 74 -10.77 4.18 -11.70
N CYS A 75 -10.40 3.82 -12.94
CA CYS A 75 -9.59 4.68 -13.81
C CYS A 75 -10.42 5.93 -14.15
N THR A 76 -10.55 6.82 -13.16
CA THR A 76 -11.31 8.05 -13.27
C THR A 76 -10.68 8.94 -14.33
N SER A 77 -11.53 9.61 -15.11
CA SER A 77 -11.14 10.65 -16.07
C SER A 77 -10.29 11.76 -15.42
N ASN A 78 -10.39 11.92 -14.09
CA ASN A 78 -9.62 12.89 -13.30
C ASN A 78 -8.15 12.45 -13.10
N PRO A 79 -7.18 13.14 -13.73
CA PRO A 79 -5.76 12.80 -13.63
C PRO A 79 -5.18 13.03 -12.23
N LYS A 80 -5.74 13.94 -11.42
CA LYS A 80 -5.28 14.16 -10.03
C LYS A 80 -5.55 12.95 -9.15
N LEU A 81 -6.76 12.38 -9.26
CA LEU A 81 -7.14 11.19 -8.50
C LEU A 81 -6.29 9.98 -8.90
N LEU A 82 -6.01 9.82 -10.20
CA LEU A 82 -5.13 8.76 -10.71
C LEU A 82 -3.70 8.91 -10.17
N LYS A 83 -3.12 10.11 -10.23
CA LYS A 83 -1.81 10.42 -9.65
C LYS A 83 -1.74 10.02 -8.17
N ASN A 84 -2.77 10.34 -7.40
CA ASN A 84 -2.76 10.04 -5.97
C ASN A 84 -2.93 8.54 -5.67
N LYS A 85 -3.71 7.80 -6.47
CA LYS A 85 -3.77 6.33 -6.40
C LYS A 85 -2.42 5.69 -6.71
N ILE A 86 -1.73 6.19 -7.74
CA ILE A 86 -0.37 5.76 -8.10
C ILE A 86 0.58 6.03 -6.93
N LEU A 87 0.51 7.20 -6.30
CA LEU A 87 1.34 7.51 -5.13
C LEU A 87 1.06 6.58 -3.94
N LEU A 88 -0.22 6.32 -3.63
CA LEU A 88 -0.61 5.42 -2.55
C LEU A 88 -0.12 3.98 -2.80
N VAL A 89 -0.48 3.39 -3.94
CA VAL A 89 -0.09 2.02 -4.28
C VAL A 89 1.42 1.89 -4.51
N GLY A 90 2.04 2.93 -5.10
CA GLY A 90 3.49 3.06 -5.23
C GLY A 90 4.20 3.04 -3.89
N SER A 91 3.67 3.73 -2.88
CA SER A 91 4.23 3.72 -1.53
C SER A 91 4.17 2.32 -0.88
N PHE A 92 3.06 1.59 -1.06
CA PHE A 92 2.98 0.19 -0.60
C PHE A 92 4.00 -0.71 -1.31
N SER A 93 4.17 -0.54 -2.62
CA SER A 93 5.17 -1.30 -3.40
C SER A 93 6.60 -1.05 -2.92
N VAL A 94 6.98 0.21 -2.71
CA VAL A 94 8.33 0.58 -2.24
C VAL A 94 8.58 0.01 -0.84
N ILE A 95 7.66 0.20 0.11
CA ILE A 95 7.85 -0.30 1.48
C ILE A 95 7.88 -1.84 1.50
N SER A 96 7.00 -2.50 0.75
CA SER A 96 7.00 -3.97 0.65
C SER A 96 8.31 -4.51 0.09
N THR A 97 8.88 -3.84 -0.92
CA THR A 97 10.19 -4.19 -1.48
C THR A 97 11.29 -4.06 -0.44
N ILE A 98 11.30 -2.97 0.33
CA ILE A 98 12.27 -2.76 1.42
C ILE A 98 12.16 -3.88 2.47
N VAL A 99 10.94 -4.21 2.89
CA VAL A 99 10.70 -5.29 3.87
C VAL A 99 11.18 -6.64 3.35
N ILE A 100 10.87 -6.99 2.10
CA ILE A 100 11.32 -8.25 1.48
C ILE A 100 12.84 -8.28 1.35
N PHE A 101 13.47 -7.16 0.99
CA PHE A 101 14.94 -7.07 0.89
C PHE A 101 15.61 -7.33 2.24
N PHE A 102 15.13 -6.70 3.32
CA PHE A 102 15.64 -6.97 4.66
C PHE A 102 15.35 -8.39 5.14
N ALA A 103 14.16 -8.93 4.83
CA ALA A 103 13.79 -10.31 5.16
C ALA A 103 14.72 -11.34 4.49
N CYS A 104 15.20 -11.03 3.27
CA CYS A 104 16.21 -11.84 2.57
C CYS A 104 17.57 -11.79 3.26
N ILE A 105 18.00 -10.61 3.74
CA ILE A 105 19.30 -10.44 4.41
C ILE A 105 19.36 -11.19 5.74
N VAL A 106 18.25 -11.19 6.50
CA VAL A 106 18.18 -11.82 7.83
C VAL A 106 17.64 -13.26 7.79
N ASP A 107 17.53 -13.85 6.59
CA ASP A 107 17.12 -15.23 6.35
C ASP A 107 15.77 -15.61 7.01
N VAL A 108 14.76 -14.74 6.84
CA VAL A 108 13.40 -15.04 7.32
C VAL A 108 12.83 -16.21 6.54
N SER A 109 12.23 -17.18 7.25
CA SER A 109 11.56 -18.34 6.65
C SER A 109 10.58 -17.91 5.55
N VAL A 110 10.65 -18.64 4.42
CA VAL A 110 9.76 -18.43 3.27
C VAL A 110 8.29 -18.68 3.60
N ASP A 111 8.02 -19.49 4.63
CA ASP A 111 6.69 -19.87 5.09
C ASP A 111 6.07 -18.84 6.05
N ASN A 112 6.81 -17.77 6.40
CA ASN A 112 6.28 -16.70 7.24
C ASN A 112 5.05 -16.06 6.57
N GLN A 113 3.91 -16.20 7.22
CA GLN A 113 2.62 -15.77 6.69
C GLN A 113 2.53 -14.24 6.51
N SER A 114 3.20 -13.47 7.38
CA SER A 114 3.28 -12.01 7.24
C SER A 114 4.09 -11.64 6.00
N LEU A 115 5.21 -12.33 5.75
CA LEU A 115 6.05 -12.13 4.57
C LEU A 115 5.32 -12.52 3.28
N LEU A 116 4.56 -13.62 3.30
CA LEU A 116 3.71 -14.01 2.17
C LEU A 116 2.68 -12.93 1.83
N LEU A 117 2.03 -12.35 2.84
CA LEU A 117 1.07 -11.26 2.63
C LEU A 117 1.70 -10.02 2.00
N ILE A 118 2.91 -9.65 2.45
CA ILE A 118 3.70 -8.54 1.86
C ILE A 118 4.09 -8.84 0.41
N LYS A 119 4.50 -10.08 0.09
CA LYS A 119 4.79 -10.51 -1.29
C LYS A 119 3.55 -10.38 -2.19
N SER A 120 2.40 -10.87 -1.74
CA SER A 120 1.14 -10.75 -2.50
C SER A 120 0.76 -9.29 -2.75
N LEU A 121 0.88 -8.44 -1.73
CA LEU A 121 0.64 -7.00 -1.86
C LEU A 121 1.58 -6.37 -2.90
N LEU A 122 2.87 -6.71 -2.87
CA LEU A 122 3.84 -6.21 -3.82
C LEU A 122 3.47 -6.60 -5.26
N PHE A 123 3.14 -7.87 -5.51
CA PHE A 123 2.75 -8.33 -6.84
C PHE A 123 1.50 -7.60 -7.36
N SER A 124 0.46 -7.48 -6.53
CA SER A 124 -0.75 -6.73 -6.92
C SER A 124 -0.47 -5.24 -7.14
N SER A 125 0.40 -4.63 -6.32
CA SER A 125 0.77 -3.23 -6.45
C SER A 125 1.55 -2.96 -7.74
N ILE A 126 2.51 -3.83 -8.08
CA ILE A 126 3.25 -3.76 -9.34
C ILE A 126 2.29 -3.93 -10.53
N GLY A 127 1.38 -4.90 -10.48
CA GLY A 127 0.37 -5.11 -11.52
C GLY A 127 -0.54 -3.89 -11.74
N PHE A 128 -0.91 -3.20 -10.66
CA PHE A 128 -1.63 -1.93 -10.75
C PHE A 128 -0.78 -0.83 -11.40
N LEU A 129 0.47 -0.65 -10.96
CA LEU A 129 1.35 0.41 -11.45
C LEU A 129 1.67 0.24 -12.94
N THR A 130 1.92 -0.99 -13.40
CA THR A 130 2.15 -1.28 -14.82
C THR A 130 0.90 -1.04 -15.66
N SER A 131 -0.29 -1.40 -15.15
CA SER A 131 -1.56 -1.07 -15.82
C SER A 131 -1.79 0.45 -15.89
N ALA A 132 -1.55 1.17 -14.79
CA ALA A 132 -1.75 2.61 -14.72
C ALA A 132 -0.77 3.39 -15.61
N SER A 133 0.45 2.87 -15.80
CA SER A 133 1.44 3.43 -16.73
C SER A 133 0.89 3.49 -18.16
N ASN A 134 0.28 2.41 -18.64
CA ASN A 134 -0.29 2.35 -19.99
C ASN A 134 -1.44 3.35 -20.21
N ASP A 135 -2.21 3.62 -19.17
CA ASP A 135 -3.31 4.60 -19.21
C ASP A 135 -2.82 6.06 -19.16
N PHE A 136 -1.69 6.32 -18.49
CA PHE A 136 -1.06 7.64 -18.47
C PHE A 136 -0.48 8.02 -19.85
N PHE A 137 0.23 7.10 -20.52
CA PHE A 137 0.80 7.35 -21.85
C PHE A 137 -0.24 7.55 -22.97
N LYS A 138 -1.47 7.03 -22.79
CA LYS A 138 -2.57 7.25 -23.75
C LYS A 138 -3.23 8.63 -23.64
N LYS A 139 -3.03 9.37 -22.55
CA LYS A 139 -3.60 10.71 -22.33
C LYS A 139 -2.66 11.86 -22.68
N ASP A 140 -1.37 11.59 -22.80
CA ASP A 140 -0.34 12.58 -23.15
C ASP A 140 -0.07 12.65 -24.68
N ASN A 141 -0.81 11.88 -25.50
CA ASN A 141 -0.86 11.95 -26.96
C ASN A 141 -2.24 12.43 -27.42
#